data_AF-A0A382ANZ1-F1
#
_entry.id   AF-A0A382ANZ1-F1
#
_cell.length_a   1.000
_cell.length_b   1.000
_cell.length_c   1.000
_cell.angle_alpha   90.00
_cell.angle_beta   90.00
_cell.angle_gamma   90.00
#
_symmetry.space_group_name_H-M   'P 1'
#
loop_
_entity.id
_entity.type
_entity.pdbx_description
1 polymer ?
#
loop_
_entity_poly.entity_id
_entity_poly.type
_entity_poly.pdbx_seq_one_letter_code
_entity_poly.pdbx_strand_id
1 'polypeptide(L)' 'VVLFKELFVIIDCHTHAWEYWPYQPTVPDHTSRGRVEQLLWEMDRVGVDQAVLVCARIDHTPNNNDY' A
#
# COMPACT_ATOMS: atom_id res chain seq x y z
N VAL A 1 4.30 3.40 27.84
CA VAL A 1 5.39 3.21 26.86
C VAL A 1 4.99 3.97 25.61
N VAL A 2 5.32 5.27 25.51
CA VAL A 2 4.88 6.15 24.39
C VAL A 2 6.03 7.05 23.89
N LEU A 3 7.28 6.83 24.32
CA LEU A 3 8.37 7.79 24.08
C LEU A 3 9.25 7.52 22.85
N PHE A 4 9.10 6.38 22.16
CA PHE A 4 9.99 6.03 21.04
C PHE A 4 9.49 6.45 19.65
N LYS A 5 8.17 6.52 19.42
CA LYS A 5 7.61 6.82 18.09
C LYS A 5 7.76 8.29 17.67
N GLU A 6 7.93 9.21 18.62
CA GLU A 6 8.09 10.64 18.32
C GLU A 6 9.51 11.02 17.84
N LEU A 7 10.50 10.13 17.97
CA LEU A 7 11.90 10.44 17.65
C LEU A 7 12.35 9.97 16.27
N PHE A 8 11.65 9.01 15.65
CA PHE A 8 12.03 8.45 14.35
C PHE A 8 10.79 8.23 13.48
N VAL A 9 10.76 8.88 12.33
CA VAL A 9 9.76 8.66 11.28
C VAL A 9 10.28 7.59 10.34
N ILE A 10 9.54 6.50 10.17
CA ILE A 10 9.84 5.45 9.19
C ILE A 10 9.03 5.71 7.93
N ILE A 11 9.73 5.92 6.81
CA ILE A 11 9.12 6.18 5.50
C ILE A 11 9.38 4.99 4.58
N ASP A 12 8.32 4.38 4.06
CA ASP A 12 8.41 3.47 2.93
C ASP A 12 8.46 4.29 1.62
N CYS A 13 9.59 4.23 0.91
CA CYS A 13 9.80 5.04 -0.28
C CYS A 13 9.18 4.46 -1.55
N HIS A 14 8.58 3.27 -1.49
CA HIS A 14 8.03 2.62 -2.68
C HIS A 14 6.90 1.63 -2.35
N THR A 15 5.67 2.11 -2.48
CA THR A 15 4.47 1.26 -2.34
C THR A 15 3.56 1.41 -3.54
N HIS A 16 2.65 0.44 -3.68
CA HIS A 16 1.57 0.49 -4.66
C HIS A 16 0.26 0.13 -3.96
N ALA A 17 -0.83 0.66 -4.49
CA ALA A 17 -2.18 0.27 -4.13
C ALA A 17 -2.98 0.06 -5.41
N TRP A 18 -3.84 -0.95 -5.42
CA TRP A 18 -4.65 -1.35 -6.56
C TRP A 18 -6.05 -1.73 -6.12
N GLU A 19 -7.06 -1.29 -6.87
CA GLU A 19 -8.44 -1.78 -6.71
C GLU A 19 -8.60 -3.24 -7.17
N TYR A 20 -7.69 -3.68 -8.06
CA TYR A 20 -7.65 -5.04 -8.60
C TYR A 20 -6.19 -5.50 -8.72
N TRP A 21 -5.87 -6.68 -8.20
CA TRP A 21 -4.54 -7.26 -8.23
C TRP A 21 -4.02 -7.46 -9.67
N PRO A 22 -2.95 -6.77 -10.08
CA PRO A 22 -2.56 -6.68 -11.49
C PRO A 22 -1.60 -7.78 -11.96
N TYR A 23 -1.15 -8.66 -11.05
CA TYR A 23 -0.09 -9.62 -11.34
C TYR A 23 -0.60 -11.05 -11.54
N GLN A 24 0.18 -11.83 -12.30
CA GLN A 24 0.02 -13.28 -12.41
C GLN A 24 1.04 -14.01 -11.51
N PRO A 25 0.68 -15.14 -10.87
CA PRO A 25 -0.66 -15.73 -10.88
C PRO A 25 -1.67 -14.87 -10.11
N THR A 26 -2.93 -14.97 -10.51
CA THR A 26 -4.05 -14.37 -9.78
C THR A 26 -4.10 -14.89 -8.34
N VAL A 27 -4.52 -14.01 -7.43
CA VAL A 27 -4.85 -14.38 -6.05
C VAL A 27 -6.36 -14.59 -5.90
N PRO A 28 -6.82 -15.44 -4.96
CA PRO A 28 -8.25 -15.66 -4.74
C PRO A 28 -9.05 -14.39 -4.40
N ASP A 29 -8.39 -13.41 -3.78
CA ASP A 29 -8.96 -12.19 -3.22
C ASP A 29 -8.51 -10.92 -3.97
N HIS A 30 -8.46 -10.98 -5.30
CA HIS A 30 -7.87 -9.96 -6.18
C HIS A 30 -8.49 -8.56 -6.05
N THR A 31 -9.71 -8.40 -5.52
CA THR A 31 -10.33 -7.08 -5.29
C THR A 31 -10.04 -6.49 -3.92
N SER A 32 -9.49 -7.29 -2.99
CA SER A 32 -9.04 -6.82 -1.67
C SER A 32 -7.52 -6.84 -1.53
N ARG A 33 -6.85 -7.74 -2.23
CA ARG A 33 -5.40 -7.87 -2.24
C ARG A 33 -4.78 -6.66 -2.94
N GLY A 34 -4.17 -5.78 -2.15
CA GLY A 34 -3.49 -4.58 -2.65
C GLY A 34 -4.31 -3.30 -2.53
N ARG A 35 -5.51 -3.32 -1.93
CA ARG A 35 -6.23 -2.07 -1.66
C ARG A 35 -5.45 -1.18 -0.68
N VAL A 36 -5.68 0.12 -0.75
CA VAL A 36 -5.04 1.10 0.14
C VAL A 36 -5.31 0.82 1.63
N GLU A 37 -6.50 0.31 1.97
CA GLU A 37 -6.83 -0.04 3.36
C GLU A 37 -5.98 -1.21 3.87
N GLN A 38 -5.60 -2.14 3.00
CA GLN A 38 -4.66 -3.20 3.36
C GLN A 38 -3.26 -2.65 3.59
N LEU A 39 -2.79 -1.72 2.74
CA LEU A 39 -1.50 -1.05 2.93
C LEU A 39 -1.44 -0.33 4.29
N LEU A 40 -2.46 0.47 4.62
CA LEU A 40 -2.53 1.17 5.91
C LEU A 40 -2.51 0.21 7.10
N TRP A 41 -3.25 -0.90 7.00
CA TRP A 41 -3.25 -1.92 8.05
C TRP A 41 -1.86 -2.58 8.24
N GLU A 42 -1.14 -2.87 7.15
CA GLU A 42 0.21 -3.42 7.24
C GLU A 42 1.19 -2.38 7.83
N MET A 43 1.11 -1.12 7.39
CA MET A 43 1.93 -0.01 7.92
C MET A 43 1.80 0.12 9.45
N ASP A 44 0.57 0.08 9.96
CA ASP A 44 0.30 0.14 11.41
C ASP A 44 0.95 -1.03 12.16
N ARG A 45 0.95 -2.23 11.57
CA ARG A 45 1.51 -3.43 12.19
C ARG A 45 3.03 -3.43 12.27
N VAL A 46 3.70 -2.84 11.29
CA VAL A 46 5.17 -2.80 11.23
C VAL A 46 5.76 -1.47 11.69
N GLY A 47 4.92 -0.49 12.01
CA GLY A 47 5.34 0.82 12.50
C GLY A 47 5.90 1.74 11.41
N VAL A 48 5.44 1.59 10.16
CA VAL A 48 5.71 2.57 9.10
C VAL A 48 4.77 3.77 9.30
N ASP A 49 5.33 4.97 9.30
CA ASP A 49 4.57 6.20 9.59
C ASP A 49 4.08 6.90 8.31
N GLN A 50 4.83 6.78 7.21
CA GLN A 50 4.48 7.35 5.91
C GLN A 50 4.89 6.42 4.78
N ALA A 51 4.18 6.49 3.66
CA ALA A 51 4.50 5.75 2.45
C ALA A 51 4.37 6.65 1.22
N VAL A 52 5.29 6.47 0.28
CA VAL A 52 5.17 7.02 -1.06
C VAL A 52 4.36 6.04 -1.90
N LEU A 53 3.24 6.49 -2.42
CA LEU A 53 2.41 5.72 -3.34
C LEU A 53 2.86 5.98 -4.77
N VAL A 54 3.37 4.94 -5.44
CA VAL A 54 3.79 4.98 -6.84
C VAL A 54 2.62 4.52 -7.70
N CYS A 55 1.98 5.44 -8.41
CA CYS A 55 0.87 5.09 -9.28
C CYS A 55 1.39 4.33 -10.51
N ALA A 56 0.79 3.17 -10.79
CA ALA A 56 1.10 2.33 -11.93
C ALA A 56 -0.21 1.94 -12.62
N ARG A 57 -0.51 2.62 -13.74
CA ARG A 57 -1.64 2.29 -14.60
C ARG A 57 -1.34 1.04 -15.43
N ILE A 58 -1.54 -0.11 -14.83
CA ILE A 58 -1.33 -1.43 -15.43
C ILE A 58 -2.65 -2.20 -15.50
N ASP A 59 -2.58 -3.49 -15.79
CA ASP A 59 -3.73 -4.38 -15.99
C ASP A 59 -4.87 -4.15 -14.99
N HIS A 60 -6.13 -4.18 -15.47
CA HIS A 60 -7.37 -3.93 -14.71
C HIS A 60 -7.45 -2.62 -13.89
N THR A 61 -6.45 -1.73 -13.96
CA THR A 61 -6.34 -0.54 -13.09
C THR A 61 -6.17 0.77 -13.88
N PRO A 62 -7.11 1.12 -14.80
CA PRO A 62 -6.98 2.28 -15.67
C PRO A 62 -6.96 3.62 -14.92
N ASN A 63 -7.54 3.66 -13.72
CA ASN A 63 -7.69 4.86 -12.90
C ASN A 63 -6.59 4.99 -11.83
N ASN A 64 -5.55 4.13 -11.85
CA ASN A 64 -4.56 4.11 -10.77
C ASN A 64 -3.78 5.42 -10.60
N ASN A 65 -3.75 6.27 -11.63
CA ASN A 65 -3.11 7.58 -11.55
C ASN A 65 -3.96 8.64 -10.82
N ASP A 66 -5.20 8.32 -10.42
CA ASP A 66 -6.09 9.23 -9.70
C ASP A 66 -5.84 9.22 -8.18
N TYR A 67 -4.92 8.36 -7.71
CA TYR A 67 -4.44 8.31 -6.33
C TYR A 67 -3.52 9.48 -5.98
#